data_AF-A0A4U2ZU59-F1
#
_entry.id   AF-A0A4U2ZU59-F1
#
_cell.length_a   1.000
_cell.length_b   1.000
_cell.length_c   1.000
_cell.angle_alpha   90.00
_cell.angle_beta   90.00
_cell.angle_gamma   90.00
#
_symmetry.space_group_name_H-M   'P 1'
#
loop_
_entity.id
_entity.type
_entity.pdbx_description
1 polymer ?
#
loop_
_entity_poly.entity_id
_entity_poly.type
_entity_poly.pdbx_seq_one_letter_code
_entity_poly.pdbx_strand_id
1 'polypeptide(L)' 'LLDITQTDYISIPYVAPRNEIEQALVHAWEKVMEIEGIGIHDNFFALKGESIKALQVINLLRKDCLK' A
#
# COMPACT_ATOMS: atom_id res chain seq x y z
N LEU A 1 -19.98 -26.23 -4.49
CA LEU A 1 -18.69 -25.78 -3.94
C LEU A 1 -18.57 -24.32 -4.31
N LEU A 2 -18.61 -23.41 -3.34
CA LEU A 2 -18.24 -22.03 -3.59
C LEU A 2 -16.75 -22.03 -3.94
N ASP A 3 -16.41 -21.52 -5.12
CA ASP A 3 -15.04 -21.26 -5.52
C ASP A 3 -14.46 -20.23 -4.54
N ILE A 4 -13.67 -20.72 -3.58
CA ILE A 4 -12.93 -19.90 -2.60
C ILE A 4 -11.84 -19.03 -3.25
N THR A 5 -11.78 -18.98 -4.59
CA THR A 5 -10.86 -18.17 -5.39
C THR A 5 -11.46 -16.81 -5.77
N GLN A 6 -12.76 -16.61 -5.58
CA GLN A 6 -13.40 -15.31 -5.78
C GLN A 6 -13.21 -14.45 -4.53
N THR A 7 -12.02 -13.88 -4.36
CA THR A 7 -11.86 -12.72 -3.48
C THR A 7 -12.75 -11.63 -4.05
N ASP A 8 -13.87 -11.32 -3.40
CA ASP A 8 -14.64 -10.11 -3.64
C ASP A 8 -13.70 -8.93 -3.38
N TYR A 9 -12.98 -8.48 -4.43
CA TYR A 9 -12.27 -7.23 -4.42
C TYR A 9 -13.33 -6.14 -4.33
N ILE A 10 -13.72 -5.77 -3.12
CA ILE A 10 -14.44 -4.52 -2.89
C ILE A 10 -13.48 -3.44 -3.37
N SER A 11 -13.72 -2.92 -4.57
CA SER A 11 -13.00 -1.77 -5.11
C SER A 11 -13.41 -0.58 -4.25
N ILE A 12 -12.58 -0.31 -3.27
CA ILE A 12 -12.72 0.84 -2.39
C ILE A 12 -12.43 2.06 -3.27
N PRO A 13 -13.29 3.10 -3.26
CA PRO A 13 -13.00 4.31 -4.03
C PRO A 13 -11.65 4.88 -3.59
N TYR A 14 -10.86 5.32 -4.57
CA TYR A 14 -9.59 5.97 -4.30
C TYR A 14 -9.79 7.17 -3.37
N VAL A 15 -8.99 7.22 -2.31
CA VAL A 15 -8.92 8.36 -1.39
C VAL A 15 -7.48 8.82 -1.31
N ALA A 16 -7.25 10.05 -1.75
CA ALA A 16 -5.94 10.69 -1.72
C ALA A 16 -5.41 10.86 -0.28
N PRO A 17 -4.08 10.83 -0.09
CA PRO A 17 -3.48 11.10 1.22
C PRO A 17 -3.76 12.54 1.68
N ARG A 18 -4.12 12.69 2.96
CA ARG A 18 -4.68 13.93 3.53
C ARG A 18 -3.69 14.69 4.40
N ASN A 19 -2.61 14.05 4.83
CA ASN A 19 -1.57 14.62 5.67
C ASN A 19 -0.19 14.08 5.29
N GLU A 20 0.87 14.67 5.83
CA GLU A 20 2.26 14.33 5.52
C GLU A 20 2.59 12.86 5.80
N ILE A 21 2.01 12.28 6.86
CA ILE A 21 2.22 10.86 7.21
C ILE A 21 1.60 9.95 6.16
N GLU A 22 0.35 10.23 5.76
CA GLU A 22 -0.35 9.48 4.71
C GLU A 22 0.37 9.63 3.37
N GLN A 23 0.88 10.82 3.04
CA GLN A 23 1.66 11.05 1.82
C GLN A 23 2.95 10.24 1.80
N ALA A 24 3.70 10.24 2.89
CA ALA A 24 4.93 9.46 3.01
C ALA A 24 4.64 7.95 2.88
N LEU A 25 3.57 7.47 3.51
CA LEU A 25 3.17 6.07 3.43
C LEU A 25 2.76 5.66 2.03
N VAL A 26 1.89 6.44 1.37
CA VAL A 26 1.47 6.20 -0.02
C VAL A 26 2.68 6.20 -0.94
N HIS A 27 3.55 7.20 -0.85
CA HIS A 27 4.76 7.27 -1.67
C HIS A 27 5.68 6.04 -1.48
N ALA A 28 5.86 5.60 -0.23
CA ALA A 28 6.67 4.43 0.07
C ALA A 28 6.05 3.15 -0.50
N TRP A 29 4.72 3.02 -0.44
CA TRP A 29 4.01 1.90 -1.06
C TRP A 29 4.13 1.92 -2.57
N GLU A 30 3.87 3.05 -3.22
CA GLU A 30 3.95 3.17 -4.68
C GLU A 30 5.34 2.78 -5.20
N LYS A 31 6.39 3.21 -4.48
CA LYS A 31 7.79 2.91 -4.84
C LYS A 31 8.18 1.45 -4.64
N VAL A 32 7.69 0.80 -3.58
CA VAL A 32 8.03 -0.61 -3.30
C VAL A 32 7.17 -1.57 -4.12
N MET A 33 5.93 -1.17 -4.39
CA MET A 33 4.95 -2.00 -5.10
C MET A 33 5.00 -1.79 -6.62
N GLU A 34 5.65 -0.72 -7.08
CA GLU A 34 5.70 -0.30 -8.49
C GLU A 34 4.28 -0.09 -9.07
N ILE A 35 3.40 0.50 -8.26
CA ILE A 35 2.00 0.81 -8.58
C ILE A 35 1.76 2.27 -8.29
N GLU A 36 1.15 3.00 -9.22
CA GLU A 36 0.74 4.40 -9.02
C GLU A 36 -0.73 4.47 -8.58
N GLY A 37 -1.09 5.53 -7.85
CA GLY A 37 -2.47 5.82 -7.49
C GLY A 37 -2.98 5.01 -6.30
N ILE A 38 -2.09 4.63 -5.38
CA ILE A 38 -2.47 3.93 -4.15
C ILE A 38 -3.22 4.90 -3.23
N GLY A 39 -4.45 4.54 -2.87
CA GLY A 39 -5.28 5.27 -1.90
C GLY A 39 -4.98 4.86 -0.46
N ILE A 40 -5.31 5.74 0.49
CA ILE A 40 -5.08 5.48 1.94
C ILE A 40 -5.90 4.33 2.52
N HIS A 41 -6.91 3.85 1.79
CA HIS A 41 -7.75 2.72 2.19
C HIS A 41 -7.38 1.44 1.46
N ASP A 42 -6.43 1.47 0.52
CA ASP A 42 -6.05 0.29 -0.23
C ASP A 42 -5.45 -0.78 0.67
N ASN A 43 -5.83 -2.02 0.39
CA ASN A 43 -5.35 -3.16 1.16
C ASN A 43 -3.99 -3.62 0.62
N PHE A 44 -2.97 -3.56 1.49
CA PHE A 44 -1.61 -3.99 1.18
C PHE A 44 -1.54 -5.37 0.51
N PHE A 45 -2.23 -6.36 1.08
CA PHE A 45 -2.20 -7.74 0.59
C PHE A 45 -2.98 -7.91 -0.71
N ALA A 46 -4.08 -7.16 -0.89
CA ALA A 46 -4.83 -7.13 -2.15
C ALA A 46 -3.98 -6.57 -3.31
N LEU A 47 -3.05 -5.67 -3.01
CA LEU A 47 -2.06 -5.16 -3.97
C LEU A 47 -0.87 -6.12 -4.21
N LYS A 48 -0.97 -7.39 -3.79
CA LYS A 48 0.13 -8.38 -3.80
C LYS A 48 1.29 -7.97 -2.89
N GLY A 49 0.96 -7.34 -1.78
CA GLY A 49 1.91 -7.04 -0.71
C GLY A 49 2.21 -8.33 0.05
N GLU A 50 3.50 -8.63 0.20
CA GLU A 50 3.99 -9.74 1.00
C GLU A 50 4.97 -9.22 2.05
N SER A 51 5.34 -10.07 3.01
CA SER A 51 6.11 -9.65 4.19
C SER A 51 7.45 -8.98 3.86
N ILE A 52 8.11 -9.38 2.77
CA ILE A 52 9.37 -8.74 2.34
C ILE A 52 9.14 -7.30 1.85
N LYS A 53 8.03 -7.04 1.15
CA LYS A 53 7.66 -5.70 0.71
C LYS A 53 7.29 -4.80 1.88
N ALA A 54 6.63 -5.34 2.91
CA ALA A 54 6.33 -4.58 4.12
C ALA A 54 7.63 -4.12 4.83
N LEU A 55 8.64 -4.99 4.89
CA LEU A 55 9.96 -4.64 5.41
C LEU A 55 10.65 -3.55 4.55
N GLN A 56 10.54 -3.62 3.22
CA GLN A 56 11.08 -2.61 2.32
C GLN A 56 10.41 -1.24 2.52
N VAL A 57 9.08 -1.20 2.67
CA VAL A 57 8.33 0.03 2.98
C VAL A 57 8.81 0.64 4.30
N ILE A 58 8.92 -0.16 5.36
CA ILE A 58 9.39 0.31 6.68
C ILE A 58 10.81 0.88 6.58
N ASN A 59 11.70 0.22 5.84
CA ASN A 59 13.08 0.69 5.67
C ASN A 59 13.14 2.00 4.88
N LEU A 60 12.29 2.16 3.86
CA LEU A 60 12.19 3.39 3.08
C LEU A 60 11.68 4.56 3.93
N LEU A 61 10.58 4.35 4.68
CA LEU A 61 10.04 5.37 5.59
C LEU A 61 11.04 5.80 6.65
N ARG A 62 11.79 4.85 7.22
CA ARG A 62 12.87 5.18 8.17
C ARG A 62 13.94 6.04 7.52
N LYS A 63 14.37 5.71 6.29
CA LYS A 63 15.39 6.48 5.57
C LYS A 63 14.94 7.90 5.26
N ASP A 64 13.66 8.08 4.96
CA ASP A 64 13.12 9.37 4.57
C ASP A 64 12.78 10.26 5.78
N CYS A 65 12.40 9.67 6.93
CA CYS A 65 12.21 10.40 8.19
C CYS A 65 13.48 10.60 9.04
N LEU A 66 14.56 9.81 8.84
CA LEU A 66 15.87 9.99 9.50
C LEU A 66 16.81 10.82 8.62
N LYS A 67 16.50 12.11 8.48
CA LYS A 67 17.47 13.12 8.02
C LYS A 67 17.64 14.20 9.08
#